data_AF-A0A920CQ93-F1
#
_entry.id   AF-A0A920CQ93-F1
#
_cell.length_a   1.000
_cell.length_b   1.000
_cell.length_c   1.000
_cell.angle_alpha   90.00
_cell.angle_beta   90.00
_cell.angle_gamma   90.00
#
_symmetry.space_group_name_H-M   'P 1'
#
loop_
_entity.id
_entity.type
_entity.pdbx_description
1 polymer ?
#
loop_
_entity_poly.entity_id
_entity_poly.type
_entity_poly.pdbx_seq_one_letter_code
_entity_poly.pdbx_strand_id
1 'polypeptide(L)'
;MNRSKQKVSKRYFLFFRRIGFLFVLGLIHTFYAPPGINDVLTVYAVLGLFMAMFFKLNKWSNFIVTMMLIALSIITAFCQPYYGERIEWLTILSDLSKWFSLMMLGFTMGQFKFFENIYGKLKYVSMFLLVIICTYVILLFVRTSIDITPGGFENLEDYIVSSMMFSILIIILQWDRAKVLLSPIKFYGQMSLTNYLAQSALLIVFSYIISIVPINSLIMCFIIHAVLIAFSTVWLKFYNMGPVELILRCFTYWSIVPNQKMKKPFVAS
;
A
#
# COMPACT_ATOMS: atom_id res chain seq x y z
N MET A 1 -12.31 -17.06 31.84
CA MET A 1 -12.32 -16.49 30.47
C MET A 1 -11.03 -16.91 29.74
N ASN A 2 -11.12 -17.77 28.72
CA ASN A 2 -9.96 -18.45 28.10
C ASN A 2 -8.90 -17.48 27.53
N ARG A 3 -7.61 -17.74 27.79
CA ARG A 3 -6.44 -16.94 27.36
C ARG A 3 -6.41 -16.63 25.85
N SER A 4 -7.02 -17.49 25.02
CA SER A 4 -7.17 -17.28 23.57
C SER A 4 -8.13 -16.13 23.23
N LYS A 5 -9.26 -16.00 23.95
CA LYS A 5 -10.24 -14.91 23.74
C LYS A 5 -9.66 -13.54 24.15
N GLN A 6 -8.85 -13.48 25.21
CA GLN A 6 -8.15 -12.25 25.63
C GLN A 6 -7.13 -11.77 24.58
N LYS A 7 -6.36 -12.68 23.97
CA LYS A 7 -5.41 -12.33 22.90
C LYS A 7 -6.12 -11.76 21.67
N VAL A 8 -7.29 -12.30 21.31
CA VAL A 8 -8.09 -11.81 20.19
C VAL A 8 -8.72 -10.44 20.50
N SER A 9 -9.34 -10.27 21.67
CA SER A 9 -9.91 -8.98 22.09
C SER A 9 -8.88 -7.86 22.12
N LYS A 10 -7.67 -8.14 22.62
CA LYS A 10 -6.56 -7.19 22.65
C LYS A 10 -6.08 -6.83 21.23
N ARG A 11 -6.14 -7.77 20.28
CA ARG A 11 -5.80 -7.52 18.86
C ARG A 11 -6.75 -6.51 18.22
N TYR A 12 -8.06 -6.68 18.39
CA TYR A 12 -9.06 -5.75 17.88
C TYR A 12 -8.90 -4.35 18.47
N PHE A 13 -8.74 -4.25 19.79
CA PHE A 13 -8.56 -2.96 20.46
C PHE A 13 -7.34 -2.19 19.94
N LEU A 14 -6.18 -2.85 19.82
CA LEU A 14 -4.97 -2.22 19.30
C LEU A 14 -5.13 -1.82 17.83
N PHE A 15 -5.83 -2.62 17.04
CA PHE A 15 -6.10 -2.32 15.63
C PHE A 15 -6.98 -1.07 15.47
N PHE A 16 -8.09 -0.98 16.21
CA PHE A 16 -8.97 0.19 16.16
C PHE A 16 -8.27 1.47 16.61
N ARG A 17 -7.37 1.40 17.60
CA ARG A 17 -6.55 2.57 17.99
C ARG A 17 -5.61 3.02 16.89
N ARG A 18 -4.97 2.09 16.18
CA ARG A 18 -4.12 2.41 15.03
C ARG A 18 -4.92 3.07 13.92
N ILE A 19 -6.08 2.51 13.59
CA ILE A 19 -6.99 3.09 12.58
C ILE A 19 -7.46 4.47 12.99
N GLY A 20 -7.89 4.66 14.23
CA GLY A 20 -8.30 5.98 14.72
C GLY A 20 -7.20 7.02 14.58
N PHE A 21 -5.95 6.65 14.89
CA PHE A 21 -4.80 7.52 14.68
C PHE A 21 -4.57 7.87 13.20
N LEU A 22 -4.62 6.86 12.32
CA LEU A 22 -4.47 7.07 10.87
C LEU A 22 -5.60 7.94 10.31
N PHE A 23 -6.83 7.77 10.79
CA PHE A 23 -7.97 8.58 10.39
C PHE A 23 -7.78 10.05 10.77
N VAL A 24 -7.39 10.33 12.03
CA VAL A 24 -7.12 11.69 12.49
C VAL A 24 -5.98 12.33 11.71
N LEU A 25 -4.89 11.60 11.47
CA LEU A 25 -3.80 12.10 10.64
C LEU A 25 -4.23 12.39 9.20
N GLY A 26 -5.03 11.51 8.60
CA GLY A 26 -5.57 11.73 7.26
C GLY A 26 -6.47 12.96 7.20
N LEU A 27 -7.30 13.19 8.22
CA LEU A 27 -8.13 14.40 8.30
C LEU A 27 -7.25 15.66 8.35
N ILE A 28 -6.25 15.68 9.23
CA ILE A 28 -5.28 16.79 9.32
C ILE A 28 -4.62 16.99 7.95
N HIS A 29 -4.13 15.93 7.33
CA HIS A 29 -3.51 16.01 6.00
C HIS A 29 -4.48 16.58 4.96
N THR A 30 -5.71 16.09 4.89
CA THR A 30 -6.75 16.57 3.97
C THR A 30 -7.02 18.07 4.13
N PHE A 31 -7.04 18.59 5.37
CA PHE A 31 -7.31 20.02 5.62
C PHE A 31 -6.14 20.93 5.25
N TYR A 32 -4.90 20.46 5.38
CA TYR A 32 -3.70 21.28 5.14
C TYR A 32 -3.03 21.01 3.79
N ALA A 33 -3.43 19.93 3.09
CA ALA A 33 -2.92 19.60 1.78
C ALA A 33 -3.44 20.61 0.73
N PRO A 34 -2.57 21.22 -0.08
CA PRO A 34 -2.95 22.02 -1.23
C PRO A 34 -3.81 21.24 -2.23
N PRO A 35 -4.65 21.94 -3.03
CA PRO A 35 -5.38 21.33 -4.13
C PRO A 35 -4.46 20.55 -5.06
N GLY A 36 -4.79 19.28 -5.33
CA GLY A 36 -3.99 18.38 -6.16
C GLY A 36 -3.15 17.36 -5.38
N ILE A 37 -3.00 17.50 -4.06
CA ILE A 37 -2.41 16.47 -3.19
C ILE A 37 -3.54 15.74 -2.47
N ASN A 38 -3.83 14.51 -2.89
CA ASN A 38 -4.91 13.71 -2.31
C ASN A 38 -4.42 12.90 -1.09
N ASP A 39 -5.20 12.93 -0.02
CA ASP A 39 -5.00 12.06 1.13
C ASP A 39 -5.47 10.64 0.80
N VAL A 40 -4.66 9.66 1.20
CA VAL A 40 -5.01 8.24 1.08
C VAL A 40 -5.23 7.61 2.47
N LEU A 41 -4.81 8.31 3.53
CA LEU A 41 -4.79 7.78 4.88
C LEU A 41 -6.20 7.65 5.46
N THR A 42 -7.08 8.62 5.21
CA THR A 42 -8.51 8.57 5.57
C THR A 42 -9.20 7.38 4.91
N VAL A 43 -9.02 7.21 3.60
CA VAL A 43 -9.57 6.09 2.84
C VAL A 43 -9.10 4.76 3.41
N TYR A 44 -7.79 4.60 3.64
CA TYR A 44 -7.25 3.37 4.21
C TYR A 44 -7.72 3.12 5.64
N ALA A 45 -7.91 4.17 6.45
CA ALA A 45 -8.45 4.02 7.80
C ALA A 45 -9.91 3.54 7.76
N VAL A 46 -10.74 4.11 6.88
CA VAL A 46 -12.13 3.70 6.69
C VAL A 46 -12.19 2.25 6.21
N LEU A 47 -11.48 1.91 5.13
CA LEU A 47 -11.45 0.55 4.60
C LEU A 47 -10.88 -0.45 5.63
N GLY A 48 -9.87 -0.04 6.39
CA GLY A 48 -9.30 -0.83 7.48
C GLY A 48 -10.33 -1.15 8.56
N LEU A 49 -11.26 -0.23 8.85
CA LEU A 49 -12.34 -0.46 9.82
C LEU A 49 -13.21 -1.63 9.38
N PHE A 50 -13.60 -1.64 8.09
CA PHE A 50 -14.38 -2.73 7.49
C PHE A 50 -13.59 -4.04 7.47
N MET A 51 -12.28 -3.97 7.23
CA MET A 51 -11.37 -5.12 7.26
C MET A 51 -11.41 -5.90 8.58
N ALA A 52 -11.65 -5.23 9.71
CA ALA A 52 -11.71 -5.86 11.03
C ALA A 52 -12.76 -6.98 11.10
N MET A 53 -13.86 -6.87 10.34
CA MET A 53 -14.92 -7.88 10.29
C MET A 53 -14.42 -9.22 9.76
N PHE A 54 -13.38 -9.20 8.93
CA PHE A 54 -12.82 -10.36 8.25
C PHE A 54 -11.70 -11.07 9.05
N PHE A 55 -11.26 -10.51 10.19
CA PHE A 55 -10.17 -11.08 11.00
C PHE A 55 -10.49 -12.42 11.65
N LYS A 56 -11.76 -12.72 11.88
CA LYS A 56 -12.21 -14.00 12.46
C LYS A 56 -12.52 -15.06 11.40
N LEU A 57 -12.66 -14.66 10.14
CA LEU A 57 -12.96 -15.59 9.07
C LEU A 57 -11.73 -16.44 8.73
N ASN A 58 -11.99 -17.65 8.21
CA ASN A 58 -10.93 -18.52 7.75
C ASN A 58 -10.34 -18.00 6.43
N LYS A 59 -9.17 -18.53 6.06
CA LYS A 59 -8.44 -18.13 4.85
C LYS A 59 -9.24 -18.28 3.55
N TRP A 60 -10.12 -19.27 3.47
CA TRP A 60 -10.92 -19.54 2.28
C TRP A 60 -12.12 -18.59 2.15
N SER A 61 -12.81 -18.30 3.25
CA SER A 61 -13.88 -17.30 3.28
C SER A 61 -13.34 -15.92 2.92
N ASN A 62 -12.20 -15.52 3.48
CA ASN A 62 -11.58 -14.25 3.11
C ASN A 62 -11.13 -14.21 1.64
N PHE A 63 -10.63 -15.33 1.10
CA PHE A 63 -10.31 -15.44 -0.32
C PHE A 63 -11.54 -15.24 -1.21
N ILE A 64 -12.66 -15.88 -0.88
CA ILE A 64 -13.93 -15.71 -1.60
C ILE A 64 -14.37 -14.25 -1.55
N VAL A 65 -14.32 -13.61 -0.38
CA VAL A 65 -14.63 -12.18 -0.24
C VAL A 65 -13.72 -11.31 -1.10
N THR A 66 -12.40 -11.58 -1.11
CA THR A 66 -11.47 -10.85 -1.98
C THR A 66 -11.85 -10.98 -3.45
N MET A 67 -12.15 -12.20 -3.91
CA MET A 67 -12.57 -12.42 -5.30
C MET A 67 -13.90 -11.74 -5.63
N MET A 68 -14.86 -11.74 -4.70
CA MET A 68 -16.13 -11.02 -4.85
C MET A 68 -15.92 -9.51 -4.94
N LEU A 69 -15.00 -8.93 -4.15
CA LEU A 69 -14.69 -7.50 -4.21
C LEU A 69 -13.97 -7.11 -5.52
N ILE A 70 -13.09 -7.97 -6.04
CA ILE A 70 -12.46 -7.78 -7.37
C ILE A 70 -13.54 -7.85 -8.46
N ALA A 71 -14.44 -8.84 -8.40
CA ALA A 71 -15.53 -8.93 -9.35
C ALA A 71 -16.45 -7.71 -9.27
N LEU A 72 -16.79 -7.26 -8.05
CA LEU A 72 -17.63 -6.09 -7.81
C LEU A 72 -17.02 -4.83 -8.41
N SER A 73 -15.72 -4.57 -8.21
CA SER A 73 -15.05 -3.39 -8.75
C SER A 73 -14.99 -3.41 -10.28
N ILE A 74 -14.77 -4.57 -10.89
CA ILE A 74 -14.72 -4.72 -12.34
C ILE A 74 -16.12 -4.52 -12.92
N ILE A 75 -17.12 -5.26 -12.42
CA ILE A 75 -18.50 -5.20 -12.92
C ILE A 75 -19.05 -3.78 -12.81
N THR A 76 -18.91 -3.14 -11.65
CA THR A 76 -19.41 -1.76 -11.46
C THR A 76 -18.71 -0.76 -12.37
N ALA A 77 -17.42 -0.93 -12.65
CA ALA A 77 -16.71 -0.06 -13.58
C ALA A 77 -17.13 -0.27 -15.04
N PHE A 78 -17.42 -1.50 -15.45
CA PHE A 78 -17.96 -1.82 -16.78
C PHE A 78 -19.44 -1.43 -16.95
N CYS A 79 -20.19 -1.26 -15.87
CA CYS A 79 -21.56 -0.74 -15.90
C CYS A 79 -21.63 0.79 -16.08
N GLN A 80 -20.50 1.50 -16.16
CA GLN A 80 -20.49 2.93 -16.43
C GLN A 80 -21.07 3.23 -17.83
N PRO A 81 -21.77 4.36 -18.00
CA PRO A 81 -22.25 4.77 -19.32
C PRO A 81 -21.10 4.86 -20.32
N TYR A 82 -21.29 4.26 -21.49
CA TYR A 82 -20.31 4.33 -22.57
C TYR A 82 -20.26 5.72 -23.24
N TYR A 83 -21.41 6.40 -23.28
CA TYR A 83 -21.54 7.80 -23.71
C TYR A 83 -22.14 8.63 -22.57
N GLY A 84 -21.70 9.88 -22.44
CA GLY A 84 -22.19 10.82 -21.44
C GLY A 84 -21.35 10.86 -20.16
N GLU A 85 -21.87 11.53 -19.13
CA GLU A 85 -21.19 11.67 -17.85
C GLU A 85 -21.18 10.35 -17.06
N ARG A 86 -20.09 10.09 -16.34
CA ARG A 86 -19.98 8.91 -15.48
C ARG A 86 -20.95 9.01 -14.30
N ILE A 87 -21.52 7.89 -13.90
CA ILE A 87 -22.41 7.81 -12.74
C ILE A 87 -21.55 7.86 -11.47
N GLU A 88 -21.66 8.95 -10.69
CA GLU A 88 -20.79 9.21 -9.54
C GLU A 88 -20.79 8.09 -8.49
N TRP A 89 -21.97 7.66 -8.02
CA TRP A 89 -22.06 6.62 -6.97
C TRP A 89 -21.46 5.29 -7.44
N LEU A 90 -21.58 4.99 -8.72
CA LEU A 90 -21.05 3.77 -9.33
C LEU A 90 -19.52 3.86 -9.45
N THR A 91 -18.98 5.05 -9.73
CA THR A 91 -17.53 5.32 -9.74
C THR A 91 -16.96 5.13 -8.34
N ILE A 92 -17.59 5.73 -7.33
CA ILE A 92 -17.19 5.61 -5.93
C ILE A 92 -17.22 4.14 -5.48
N LEU A 93 -18.29 3.40 -5.82
CA LEU A 93 -18.41 1.99 -5.47
C LEU A 93 -17.31 1.14 -6.12
N SER A 94 -17.02 1.40 -7.39
CA SER A 94 -15.93 0.76 -8.14
C SER A 94 -14.58 0.99 -7.47
N ASP A 95 -14.23 2.25 -7.17
CA ASP A 95 -12.92 2.61 -6.61
C ASP A 95 -12.73 2.11 -5.17
N LEU A 96 -13.76 2.26 -4.33
CA LEU A 96 -13.73 1.72 -2.97
C LEU A 96 -13.60 0.20 -2.97
N SER A 97 -14.35 -0.50 -3.84
CA SER A 97 -14.26 -1.95 -3.98
C SER A 97 -12.86 -2.37 -4.46
N LYS A 98 -12.28 -1.61 -5.40
CA LYS A 98 -10.92 -1.83 -5.90
C LYS A 98 -9.88 -1.70 -4.79
N TRP A 99 -9.83 -0.56 -4.10
CA TRP A 99 -8.88 -0.35 -3.00
C TRP A 99 -9.06 -1.37 -1.87
N PHE A 100 -10.30 -1.70 -1.52
CA PHE A 100 -10.57 -2.68 -0.48
C PHE A 100 -10.15 -4.09 -0.89
N SER A 101 -10.40 -4.48 -2.15
CA SER A 101 -9.99 -5.77 -2.68
C SER A 101 -8.47 -5.96 -2.68
N LEU A 102 -7.68 -4.94 -3.05
CA LEU A 102 -6.22 -5.00 -3.04
C LEU A 102 -5.67 -5.13 -1.62
N MET A 103 -6.26 -4.42 -0.67
CA MET A 103 -5.91 -4.54 0.75
C MET A 103 -6.27 -5.93 1.31
N MET A 104 -7.44 -6.45 0.97
CA MET A 104 -7.88 -7.81 1.33
C MET A 104 -7.05 -8.89 0.64
N LEU A 105 -6.55 -8.65 -0.58
CA LEU A 105 -5.65 -9.56 -1.30
C LEU A 105 -4.32 -9.74 -0.54
N GLY A 106 -3.71 -8.64 -0.08
CA GLY A 106 -2.51 -8.72 0.75
C GLY A 106 -2.75 -9.47 2.07
N PHE A 107 -3.92 -9.25 2.69
CA PHE A 107 -4.30 -9.94 3.92
C PHE A 107 -4.52 -11.45 3.73
N THR A 108 -5.26 -11.84 2.69
CA THR A 108 -5.49 -13.24 2.37
C THR A 108 -4.19 -13.95 2.01
N MET A 109 -3.32 -13.34 1.20
CA MET A 109 -1.97 -13.86 0.91
C MET A 109 -1.17 -14.12 2.20
N GLY A 110 -1.26 -13.22 3.19
CA GLY A 110 -0.69 -13.41 4.51
C GLY A 110 -1.25 -14.63 5.24
N GLN A 111 -2.58 -14.85 5.19
CA GLN A 111 -3.22 -16.03 5.78
C GLN A 111 -2.82 -17.35 5.10
N PHE A 112 -2.54 -17.33 3.80
CA PHE A 112 -2.00 -18.49 3.06
C PHE A 112 -0.49 -18.68 3.25
N LYS A 113 0.18 -17.79 3.99
CA LYS A 113 1.65 -17.76 4.13
C LYS A 113 2.34 -17.79 2.77
N PHE A 114 1.77 -17.07 1.81
CA PHE A 114 2.21 -17.09 0.42
C PHE A 114 3.72 -16.81 0.29
N PHE A 115 4.22 -15.83 1.04
CA PHE A 115 5.63 -15.45 1.06
C PHE A 115 6.59 -16.48 1.67
N GLU A 116 6.12 -17.32 2.60
CA GLU A 116 6.93 -18.42 3.16
C GLU A 116 7.03 -19.56 2.13
N ASN A 117 5.98 -19.79 1.37
CA ASN A 117 5.82 -20.93 0.46
C ASN A 117 6.28 -20.66 -0.99
N ILE A 118 6.82 -19.47 -1.28
CA ILE A 118 7.22 -19.08 -2.64
C ILE A 118 8.62 -19.55 -3.03
N TYR A 119 9.47 -19.84 -2.04
CA TYR A 119 10.80 -20.37 -2.28
C TYR A 119 10.72 -21.69 -3.07
N GLY A 120 11.46 -21.77 -4.17
CA GLY A 120 11.43 -22.93 -5.08
C GLY A 120 10.29 -22.94 -6.09
N LYS A 121 9.36 -21.96 -6.08
CA LYS A 121 8.22 -21.88 -7.01
C LYS A 121 8.36 -20.79 -8.08
N LEU A 122 9.57 -20.30 -8.32
CA LEU A 122 9.83 -19.17 -9.22
C LEU A 122 9.40 -19.40 -10.66
N LYS A 123 9.50 -20.64 -11.15
CA LYS A 123 8.98 -20.99 -12.47
C LYS A 123 7.51 -20.58 -12.63
N TYR A 124 6.69 -20.83 -11.61
CA TYR A 124 5.27 -20.48 -11.64
C TYR A 124 5.05 -18.98 -11.55
N VAL A 125 5.85 -18.25 -10.77
CA VAL A 125 5.79 -16.78 -10.68
C VAL A 125 6.18 -16.14 -12.00
N SER A 126 7.21 -16.65 -12.67
CA SER A 126 7.63 -16.16 -14.00
C SER A 126 6.62 -16.48 -15.09
N MET A 127 6.01 -17.68 -15.07
CA MET A 127 4.92 -18.03 -15.98
C MET A 127 3.72 -17.10 -15.77
N PHE A 128 3.35 -16.86 -14.51
CA PHE A 128 2.27 -15.93 -14.16
C PHE A 128 2.58 -14.51 -14.64
N LEU A 129 3.80 -14.01 -14.43
CA LEU A 129 4.23 -12.70 -14.93
C LEU A 129 4.14 -12.61 -16.46
N LEU A 130 4.59 -13.64 -17.18
CA LEU A 130 4.51 -13.68 -18.64
C LEU A 130 3.05 -13.64 -19.13
N VAL A 131 2.18 -14.44 -18.52
CA VAL A 131 0.75 -14.42 -18.82
C VAL A 131 0.17 -13.02 -18.58
N ILE A 132 0.49 -12.38 -17.45
CA ILE A 132 -0.02 -11.03 -17.17
C ILE A 132 0.53 -9.99 -18.16
N ILE A 133 1.81 -10.06 -18.53
CA ILE A 133 2.38 -9.16 -19.55
C ILE A 133 1.65 -9.34 -20.88
N CYS A 134 1.41 -10.57 -21.32
CA CYS A 134 0.64 -10.84 -22.52
C CYS A 134 -0.79 -10.28 -22.40
N THR A 135 -1.47 -10.50 -21.29
CA THR A 135 -2.79 -9.94 -21.01
C THR A 135 -2.79 -8.41 -21.05
N TYR A 136 -1.77 -7.76 -20.49
CA TYR A 136 -1.62 -6.30 -20.52
C TYR A 136 -1.43 -5.77 -21.94
N VAL A 137 -0.58 -6.43 -22.74
CA VAL A 137 -0.35 -6.06 -24.15
C VAL A 137 -1.63 -6.21 -24.97
N ILE A 138 -2.39 -7.28 -24.75
CA ILE A 138 -3.71 -7.48 -25.38
C ILE A 138 -4.67 -6.35 -24.97
N LEU A 139 -4.72 -6.02 -23.67
CA LEU A 139 -5.59 -4.95 -23.16
C LEU A 139 -5.22 -3.60 -23.78
N LEU A 140 -3.93 -3.30 -23.90
CA LEU A 140 -3.44 -2.09 -24.57
C LEU A 140 -3.85 -2.06 -26.04
N PHE A 141 -3.68 -3.16 -26.77
CA PHE A 141 -4.07 -3.25 -28.18
C PHE A 141 -5.58 -3.02 -28.36
N VAL A 142 -6.40 -3.65 -27.51
CA VAL A 142 -7.87 -3.44 -27.51
C VAL A 142 -8.20 -1.99 -27.22
N ARG A 143 -7.55 -1.39 -26.20
CA ARG A 143 -7.77 0.00 -25.79
C ARG A 143 -7.45 0.99 -26.92
N THR A 144 -6.35 0.78 -27.65
CA THR A 144 -5.97 1.66 -28.77
C THR A 144 -6.82 1.45 -30.02
N SER A 145 -7.54 0.33 -30.11
CA SER A 145 -8.37 -0.02 -31.27
C SER A 145 -9.82 0.48 -31.14
N ILE A 146 -10.20 1.02 -29.98
CA ILE A 146 -11.55 1.52 -29.70
C ILE A 146 -11.47 3.04 -29.51
N ASP A 147 -12.27 3.80 -30.26
CA ASP A 147 -12.25 5.27 -30.23
C ASP A 147 -12.65 5.86 -28.88
N ILE A 148 -13.57 5.19 -28.17
CA ILE A 148 -14.04 5.58 -26.84
C ILE A 148 -13.84 4.40 -25.90
N THR A 149 -12.88 4.52 -25.00
CA THR A 149 -12.59 3.45 -24.04
C THR A 149 -13.76 3.28 -23.07
N PRO A 150 -14.41 2.10 -22.99
CA PRO A 150 -15.42 1.84 -21.98
C PRO A 150 -14.88 2.10 -20.56
N GLY A 151 -15.77 2.47 -19.65
CA GLY A 151 -15.48 2.38 -18.22
C GLY A 151 -15.05 0.95 -17.85
N GLY A 152 -14.14 0.81 -16.90
CA GLY A 152 -13.66 -0.50 -16.41
C GLY A 152 -12.30 -0.96 -16.90
N PHE A 153 -11.82 -0.47 -18.04
CA PHE A 153 -10.45 -0.74 -18.50
C PHE A 153 -9.40 -0.26 -17.49
N GLU A 154 -9.61 0.91 -16.89
CA GLU A 154 -8.75 1.48 -15.84
C GLU A 154 -8.59 0.51 -14.64
N ASN A 155 -9.68 -0.09 -14.16
CA ASN A 155 -9.62 -1.02 -13.04
C ASN A 155 -8.89 -2.32 -13.40
N LEU A 156 -9.12 -2.85 -14.60
CA LEU A 156 -8.38 -4.02 -15.09
C LEU A 156 -6.88 -3.72 -15.17
N GLU A 157 -6.53 -2.56 -15.73
CA GLU A 157 -5.14 -2.09 -15.79
C GLU A 157 -4.53 -2.00 -14.39
N ASP A 158 -5.23 -1.42 -13.41
CA ASP A 158 -4.74 -1.32 -12.03
C ASP A 158 -4.43 -2.70 -11.41
N TYR A 159 -5.33 -3.68 -11.58
CA TYR A 159 -5.11 -5.04 -11.07
C TYR A 159 -3.95 -5.75 -11.77
N ILE A 160 -3.86 -5.59 -13.10
CA ILE A 160 -2.80 -6.15 -13.93
C ILE A 160 -1.45 -5.57 -13.52
N VAL A 161 -1.34 -4.24 -13.46
CA VAL A 161 -0.12 -3.53 -13.09
C VAL A 161 0.29 -3.88 -11.66
N SER A 162 -0.63 -3.89 -10.70
CA SER A 162 -0.32 -4.31 -9.32
C SER A 162 0.23 -5.74 -9.27
N SER A 163 -0.36 -6.66 -10.02
CA SER A 163 0.08 -8.06 -10.08
C SER A 163 1.44 -8.22 -10.78
N MET A 164 1.69 -7.41 -11.82
CA MET A 164 3.00 -7.34 -12.50
C MET A 164 4.08 -6.82 -11.56
N MET A 165 3.85 -5.67 -10.91
CA MET A 165 4.81 -5.06 -9.99
C MET A 165 5.15 -6.01 -8.84
N PHE A 166 4.15 -6.69 -8.28
CA PHE A 166 4.34 -7.69 -7.25
C PHE A 166 5.17 -8.89 -7.72
N SER A 167 4.87 -9.43 -8.90
CA SER A 167 5.57 -10.59 -9.46
C SER A 167 7.02 -10.27 -9.81
N ILE A 168 7.26 -9.10 -10.41
CA ILE A 168 8.60 -8.58 -10.72
C ILE A 168 9.40 -8.43 -9.43
N LEU A 169 8.82 -7.81 -8.39
CA LEU A 169 9.48 -7.64 -7.10
C LEU A 169 9.88 -8.99 -6.48
N ILE A 170 8.99 -10.00 -6.52
CA ILE A 170 9.29 -11.34 -6.00
C ILE A 170 10.46 -11.98 -6.75
N ILE A 171 10.49 -11.88 -8.08
CA ILE A 171 11.56 -12.45 -8.91
C ILE A 171 12.89 -11.75 -8.65
N ILE A 172 12.90 -10.40 -8.63
CA ILE A 172 14.10 -9.60 -8.35
C ILE A 172 14.67 -9.96 -6.97
N LEU A 173 13.82 -10.11 -5.96
CA LEU A 173 14.23 -10.44 -4.59
C LEU A 173 14.84 -11.86 -4.43
N GLN A 174 14.89 -12.68 -5.48
CA GLN A 174 15.58 -13.97 -5.45
C GLN A 174 17.08 -13.83 -5.68
N TRP A 175 17.50 -12.76 -6.35
CA TRP A 175 18.91 -12.55 -6.62
C TRP A 175 19.59 -11.86 -5.44
N ASP A 176 20.64 -12.48 -4.89
CA ASP A 176 21.35 -11.94 -3.73
C ASP A 176 21.94 -10.54 -3.98
N ARG A 177 22.44 -10.27 -5.19
CA ARG A 177 22.90 -8.91 -5.57
C ARG A 177 21.77 -7.90 -5.52
N ALA A 178 20.58 -8.26 -5.98
CA ALA A 178 19.42 -7.38 -5.95
C ALA A 178 18.94 -7.13 -4.51
N LYS A 179 19.02 -8.12 -3.61
CA LYS A 179 18.74 -7.92 -2.17
C LYS A 179 19.69 -6.88 -1.56
N VAL A 180 20.97 -6.91 -1.93
CA VAL A 180 21.95 -5.92 -1.47
C VAL A 180 21.62 -4.53 -2.01
N LEU A 181 21.32 -4.42 -3.32
CA LEU A 181 20.97 -3.16 -3.96
C LEU A 181 19.67 -2.55 -3.42
N LEU A 182 18.65 -3.38 -3.15
CA LEU A 182 17.35 -2.97 -2.61
C LEU A 182 17.35 -2.81 -1.09
N SER A 183 18.47 -3.11 -0.41
CA SER A 183 18.57 -2.98 1.05
C SER A 183 18.25 -1.58 1.59
N PRO A 184 18.56 -0.45 0.90
CA PRO A 184 18.15 0.88 1.34
C PRO A 184 16.63 1.08 1.28
N ILE A 185 15.96 0.51 0.26
CA ILE A 185 14.51 0.62 0.08
C ILE A 185 13.75 -0.10 1.22
N LYS A 186 14.35 -1.13 1.81
CA LYS A 186 13.82 -1.77 3.03
C LYS A 186 13.64 -0.75 4.16
N PHE A 187 14.60 0.16 4.36
CA PHE A 187 14.51 1.20 5.39
C PHE A 187 13.41 2.21 5.09
N TYR A 188 13.27 2.59 3.82
CA TYR A 188 12.15 3.42 3.36
C TYR A 188 10.80 2.78 3.67
N GLY A 189 10.64 1.48 3.40
CA GLY A 189 9.41 0.74 3.71
C GLY A 189 9.13 0.55 5.21
N GLN A 190 10.18 0.46 6.05
CA GLN A 190 10.02 0.39 7.52
C GLN A 190 9.49 1.68 8.13
N MET A 191 9.69 2.80 7.45
CA MET A 191 9.23 4.14 7.83
C MET A 191 8.09 4.62 6.93
N SER A 192 7.20 3.71 6.49
CA SER A 192 6.20 4.03 5.47
C SER A 192 5.27 5.18 5.84
N LEU A 193 4.87 5.32 7.11
CA LEU A 193 3.99 6.40 7.55
C LEU A 193 4.75 7.72 7.67
N THR A 194 5.98 7.69 8.22
CA THR A 194 6.85 8.86 8.23
C THR A 194 7.13 9.33 6.81
N ASN A 195 7.48 8.42 5.90
CA ASN A 195 7.83 8.76 4.53
C ASN A 195 6.63 9.23 3.73
N TYR A 196 5.42 8.70 3.96
CA TYR A 196 4.20 9.21 3.34
C TYR A 196 3.93 10.68 3.72
N LEU A 197 4.00 10.99 5.02
CA LEU A 197 3.80 12.36 5.49
C LEU A 197 4.94 13.29 5.05
N ALA A 198 6.19 12.81 5.08
CA ALA A 198 7.34 13.58 4.62
C ALA A 198 7.30 13.81 3.11
N GLN A 199 6.90 12.83 2.30
CA GLN A 199 6.68 12.96 0.86
C GLN A 199 5.63 14.04 0.58
N SER A 200 4.49 13.96 1.28
CA SER A 200 3.43 14.96 1.13
C SER A 200 3.94 16.35 1.52
N ALA A 201 4.61 16.49 2.66
CA ALA A 201 5.18 17.77 3.10
C ALA A 201 6.22 18.32 2.12
N LEU A 202 7.09 17.47 1.56
CA LEU A 202 8.05 17.87 0.54
C LEU A 202 7.33 18.35 -0.72
N LEU A 203 6.31 17.64 -1.20
CA LEU A 203 5.52 18.10 -2.35
C LEU A 203 4.89 19.48 -2.12
N ILE A 204 4.40 19.74 -0.90
CA ILE A 204 3.88 21.05 -0.51
C ILE A 204 4.99 22.11 -0.54
N VAL A 205 6.13 21.84 0.07
CA VAL A 205 7.26 22.80 0.09
C VAL A 205 7.74 23.10 -1.34
N PHE A 206 7.86 22.06 -2.17
CA PHE A 206 8.31 22.21 -3.54
C PHE A 206 7.29 22.87 -4.46
N SER A 207 5.98 22.70 -4.22
CA SER A 207 4.97 23.43 -5.00
C SER A 207 5.05 24.94 -4.78
N TYR A 208 5.43 25.39 -3.58
CA TYR A 208 5.64 26.81 -3.28
C TYR A 208 6.99 27.35 -3.79
N ILE A 209 8.04 26.53 -3.81
CA ILE A 209 9.41 26.99 -4.15
C ILE A 209 9.72 26.87 -5.65
N ILE A 210 9.29 25.77 -6.30
CA ILE A 210 9.68 25.42 -7.67
C ILE A 210 8.43 25.46 -8.55
N SER A 211 8.05 26.66 -8.99
CA SER A 211 6.93 26.85 -9.94
C SER A 211 7.23 26.30 -11.34
N ILE A 212 8.48 25.89 -11.62
CA ILE A 212 8.97 25.47 -12.94
C ILE A 212 8.84 23.96 -13.18
N VAL A 213 8.80 23.15 -12.12
CA VAL A 213 8.74 21.69 -12.25
C VAL A 213 7.34 21.22 -11.83
N PRO A 214 6.57 20.61 -12.75
CA PRO A 214 5.27 20.06 -12.40
C PRO A 214 5.38 19.07 -11.24
N ILE A 215 4.47 19.19 -10.27
CA ILE A 215 4.36 18.30 -9.09
C ILE A 215 4.27 16.83 -9.53
N ASN A 216 3.68 16.57 -10.69
CA ASN A 216 3.47 15.24 -11.26
C ASN A 216 4.61 14.78 -12.19
N SER A 217 5.75 15.48 -12.22
CA SER A 217 6.87 15.08 -13.07
C SER A 217 7.63 13.87 -12.50
N LEU A 218 8.08 12.98 -13.40
CA LEU A 218 8.89 11.81 -13.03
C LEU A 218 10.19 12.21 -12.32
N ILE A 219 10.80 13.34 -12.73
CA ILE A 219 12.02 13.86 -12.13
C ILE A 219 11.78 14.21 -10.66
N MET A 220 10.69 14.91 -10.36
CA MET A 220 10.33 15.27 -8.99
C MET A 220 10.12 14.04 -8.11
N CYS A 221 9.44 13.02 -8.66
CA CYS A 221 9.24 11.75 -7.98
C CYS A 221 10.57 11.10 -7.59
N PHE A 222 11.53 10.99 -8.51
CA PHE A 222 12.84 10.41 -8.21
C PHE A 222 13.63 11.22 -7.17
N ILE A 223 13.60 12.55 -7.24
CA ILE A 223 14.30 13.41 -6.28
C ILE A 223 13.75 13.19 -4.87
N ILE A 224 12.42 13.27 -4.70
CA ILE A 224 11.80 13.12 -3.38
C ILE A 224 12.08 11.73 -2.80
N HIS A 225 11.92 10.67 -3.61
CA HIS A 225 12.18 9.32 -3.13
C HIS A 225 13.66 9.09 -2.79
N ALA A 226 14.60 9.65 -3.56
CA ALA A 226 16.02 9.56 -3.25
C ALA A 226 16.35 10.23 -1.90
N VAL A 227 15.81 11.43 -1.65
CA VAL A 227 15.97 12.14 -0.37
C VAL A 227 15.39 11.32 0.78
N LEU A 228 14.18 10.78 0.63
CA LEU A 228 13.52 10.02 1.70
C LEU A 228 14.18 8.66 1.96
N ILE A 229 14.71 7.99 0.94
CA ILE A 229 15.50 6.75 1.10
C ILE A 229 16.79 7.06 1.88
N ALA A 230 17.50 8.13 1.52
CA ALA A 230 18.71 8.56 2.23
C ALA A 230 18.40 8.91 3.69
N PHE A 231 17.36 9.71 3.91
CA PHE A 231 16.87 10.07 5.25
C PHE A 231 16.53 8.82 6.08
N SER A 232 15.73 7.90 5.54
CA SER A 232 15.33 6.67 6.23
C SER A 232 16.52 5.79 6.60
N THR A 233 17.50 5.70 5.69
CA THR A 233 18.72 4.91 5.90
C THR A 233 19.58 5.50 7.01
N VAL A 234 19.74 6.82 7.05
CA VAL A 234 20.49 7.50 8.13
C VAL A 234 19.73 7.42 9.45
N TRP A 235 18.43 7.69 9.45
CA TRP A 235 17.58 7.68 10.64
C TRP A 235 17.61 6.32 11.36
N LEU A 236 17.41 5.24 10.62
CA LEU A 236 17.39 3.88 11.18
C LEU A 236 18.77 3.36 11.57
N LYS A 237 19.88 4.08 11.35
CA LYS A 237 21.16 3.76 12.00
C LYS A 237 21.10 4.05 13.50
N PHE A 238 20.39 5.10 13.89
CA PHE A 238 20.30 5.57 15.28
C PHE A 238 19.04 5.09 16.00
N TYR A 239 17.92 4.99 15.27
CA TYR A 239 16.61 4.67 15.82
C TYR A 239 16.06 3.32 15.34
N ASN A 240 15.12 2.74 16.09
CA ASN A 240 14.47 1.46 15.78
C ASN A 240 13.28 1.62 14.83
N MET A 241 12.60 2.77 14.86
CA MET A 241 11.46 3.09 14.01
C MET A 241 11.44 4.57 13.64
N GLY A 242 10.67 4.91 12.60
CA GLY A 242 10.48 6.29 12.20
C GLY A 242 9.76 7.12 13.29
N PRO A 243 9.90 8.45 13.24
CA PRO A 243 9.32 9.35 14.23
C PRO A 243 7.80 9.23 14.31
N VAL A 244 7.09 9.12 13.18
CA VAL A 244 5.62 9.03 13.17
C VAL A 244 5.16 7.64 13.60
N GLU A 245 5.88 6.59 13.22
CA GLU A 245 5.63 5.22 13.68
C GLU A 245 5.80 5.11 15.21
N LEU A 246 6.77 5.83 15.78
CA LEU A 246 6.95 5.91 17.22
C LEU A 246 5.73 6.56 17.90
N ILE A 247 5.26 7.70 17.38
CA ILE A 247 4.06 8.39 17.89
C ILE A 247 2.85 7.45 17.81
N LEU A 248 2.64 6.80 16.67
CA LEU A 248 1.58 5.81 16.48
C LEU A 248 1.69 4.68 17.51
N ARG A 249 2.90 4.18 17.78
CA ARG A 249 3.12 3.10 18.74
C ARG A 249 2.84 3.55 20.17
N CYS A 250 3.33 4.72 20.56
CA CYS A 250 3.04 5.33 21.86
C CYS A 250 1.52 5.54 22.04
N PHE A 251 0.84 6.05 21.02
CA PHE A 251 -0.62 6.21 21.02
C PHE A 251 -1.36 4.87 21.10
N THR A 252 -0.88 3.83 20.40
CA THR A 252 -1.55 2.52 20.39
C THR A 252 -1.45 1.80 21.74
N TYR A 253 -0.29 1.86 22.40
CA TYR A 253 -0.05 1.14 23.66
C TYR A 253 -0.27 1.99 24.91
N TRP A 254 -0.43 3.32 24.76
CA TRP A 254 -0.44 4.28 25.87
C TRP A 254 0.79 4.15 26.77
N SER A 255 1.94 3.87 26.15
CA SER A 255 3.20 3.72 26.86
C SER A 255 4.32 4.37 26.06
N ILE A 256 5.27 4.97 26.79
CA ILE A 256 6.47 5.54 26.18
C ILE A 256 7.36 4.37 25.76
N VAL A 257 7.62 4.26 24.46
CA VAL A 257 8.49 3.21 23.91
C VAL A 257 9.86 3.81 23.63
N PRO A 258 10.95 3.23 24.16
CA PRO A 258 12.30 3.69 23.83
C PRO A 258 12.59 3.41 22.35
N ASN A 259 13.03 4.43 21.61
CA ASN A 259 13.31 4.32 20.18
C ASN A 259 14.81 4.23 19.84
N GLN A 260 15.71 4.49 20.79
CA GLN A 260 17.14 4.44 20.53
C GLN A 260 17.63 2.99 20.40
N LYS A 261 18.50 2.72 19.42
CA LYS A 261 19.21 1.45 19.36
C LYS A 261 20.19 1.39 20.52
N MET A 262 20.03 0.42 21.42
CA MET A 262 21.02 0.15 22.45
C MET A 262 22.37 -0.11 21.77
N LYS A 263 23.41 0.67 22.11
CA LYS A 263 24.77 0.36 21.68
C LYS A 263 25.06 -1.07 22.17
N LYS A 264 25.41 -1.99 21.26
CA LYS A 264 25.92 -3.30 21.69
C LYS A 264 27.09 -3.02 22.63
N PRO A 265 27.12 -3.57 23.86
CA PRO A 265 28.29 -3.43 24.71
C PRO A 265 29.48 -4.00 23.93
N PHE A 266 30.56 -3.22 23.92
CA PHE A 266 31.83 -3.62 23.32
C PHE A 266 32.30 -4.85 24.09
N VAL A 267 32.12 -6.05 23.52
CA VAL A 267 32.74 -7.26 24.08
C VAL A 267 34.20 -7.14 23.67
N ALA A 268 35.02 -6.60 24.57
CA ALA A 268 36.46 -6.71 24.47
C ALA A 268 36.79 -8.21 24.61
N SER A 269 37.22 -8.83 23.51
CA SER A 269 37.89 -10.13 23.50
C SER A 269 39.36 -9.94 23.83
#